data_AF-A0A923HV47-F1
#
_entry.id   AF-A0A923HV47-F1
#
_cell.length_a   1.000
_cell.length_b   1.000
_cell.length_c   1.000
_cell.angle_alpha   90.00
_cell.angle_beta   90.00
_cell.angle_gamma   90.00
#
_symmetry.space_group_name_H-M   'P 1'
#
loop_
_entity.id
_entity.type
_entity.pdbx_description
1 polymer ?
#
loop_
_entity_poly.entity_id
_entity_poly.type
_entity_poly.pdbx_seq_one_letter_code
_entity_poly.pdbx_strand_id
1 'polypeptide(L)'
;MNFSNKYKYIMPCILGLTMVYGVVNFRGAPIRPCGEQKYCGKSGNRVTQEEYEAYRTWETTFILVALGAFFSKLVERGVMRDSARPD
;
A
#
# COMPACT_ATOMS: atom_id res chain seq x y z
N MET A 1 14.39 -23.31 -13.32
CA MET A 1 13.40 -22.78 -12.36
C MET A 1 13.14 -21.31 -12.68
N ASN A 2 11.97 -21.00 -13.25
CA ASN A 2 11.63 -19.68 -13.81
C ASN A 2 11.45 -18.61 -12.73
N PHE A 3 12.25 -17.53 -12.82
CA PHE A 3 12.18 -16.33 -11.97
C PHE A 3 10.73 -15.83 -11.88
N SER A 4 10.01 -15.76 -13.00
CA SER A 4 8.66 -15.19 -13.13
C SER A 4 7.58 -15.76 -12.19
N ASN A 5 7.62 -17.04 -11.82
CA ASN A 5 6.58 -17.64 -10.96
C ASN A 5 6.73 -17.31 -9.47
N LYS A 6 7.93 -16.96 -9.00
CA LYS A 6 8.16 -16.65 -7.58
C LYS A 6 7.51 -15.33 -7.20
N TYR A 7 7.68 -14.29 -8.02
CA TYR A 7 7.14 -12.95 -7.74
C TYR A 7 5.61 -12.87 -7.80
N LYS A 8 5.00 -13.80 -8.55
CA LYS A 8 3.55 -13.92 -8.72
C LYS A 8 2.81 -14.07 -7.39
N TYR A 9 3.42 -14.75 -6.42
CA TYR A 9 2.87 -14.94 -5.07
C TYR A 9 3.53 -14.04 -4.02
N ILE A 10 4.79 -13.64 -4.23
CA ILE A 10 5.51 -12.79 -3.27
C ILE A 10 4.84 -11.41 -3.16
N MET A 11 4.50 -10.76 -4.28
CA MET A 11 3.89 -9.43 -4.25
C MET A 11 2.55 -9.36 -3.49
N PRO A 12 1.55 -10.24 -3.75
CA PRO A 12 0.31 -10.22 -2.98
C PRO A 12 0.53 -10.58 -1.50
N CYS A 13 1.50 -11.45 -1.18
CA CYS A 13 1.86 -11.73 0.21
C CYS A 13 2.43 -10.50 0.92
N ILE A 14 3.35 -9.77 0.27
CA ILE A 14 3.92 -8.53 0.82
C ILE A 14 2.80 -7.51 1.07
N LEU A 15 1.93 -7.26 0.08
CA LEU A 15 0.78 -6.36 0.23
C LEU A 15 -0.13 -6.78 1.39
N GLY A 16 -0.44 -8.07 1.51
CA GLY A 16 -1.26 -8.61 2.59
C GLY A 16 -0.62 -8.39 3.96
N LEU A 17 0.68 -8.71 4.10
CA LEU A 17 1.41 -8.52 5.36
C LEU A 17 1.53 -7.04 5.74
N THR A 18 1.81 -6.16 4.78
CA THR A 18 1.86 -4.70 5.03
C THR A 18 0.49 -4.18 5.43
N MET A 19 -0.60 -4.68 4.83
CA MET A 19 -1.96 -4.31 5.22
C MET A 19 -2.28 -4.74 6.65
N VAL A 20 -1.97 -5.99 7.02
CA VAL A 20 -2.18 -6.50 8.39
C VAL A 20 -1.36 -5.71 9.39
N TYR A 21 -0.09 -5.45 9.09
CA TYR A 21 0.78 -4.62 9.93
C TYR A 21 0.15 -3.25 10.20
N GLY A 22 -0.41 -2.60 9.17
CA GLY A 22 -1.07 -1.32 9.31
C GLY A 22 -2.32 -1.34 10.19
N VAL A 23 -3.17 -2.36 10.01
CA VAL A 23 -4.40 -2.53 10.81
C VAL A 23 -4.07 -2.81 12.28
N VAL A 24 -3.01 -3.59 12.55
CA VAL A 24 -2.61 -3.95 13.92
C VAL A 24 -1.95 -2.77 14.64
N ASN A 25 -1.03 -2.06 13.98
CA ASN A 25 -0.25 -0.98 14.62
C ASN A 25 -0.97 0.37 14.60
N PHE A 26 -1.74 0.67 13.55
CA PHE A 26 -2.43 1.96 13.41
C PHE A 26 -3.95 1.82 13.59
N ARG A 27 -4.37 1.25 14.72
CA ARG A 27 -5.80 1.08 15.07
C ARG A 27 -6.59 2.39 15.11
N GLY A 28 -5.91 3.48 15.42
CA GLY A 28 -6.47 4.84 15.43
C GLY A 28 -6.50 5.51 14.06
N ALA A 29 -6.10 4.84 12.98
CA ALA A 29 -6.14 5.41 11.64
C ALA A 29 -7.58 5.75 11.17
N PRO A 30 -7.74 6.75 10.28
CA PRO A 30 -6.69 7.61 9.73
C PRO A 30 -6.22 8.66 10.75
N ILE A 31 -4.90 8.86 10.83
CA ILE A 31 -4.28 9.86 11.70
C ILE A 31 -4.19 11.17 10.92
N ARG A 32 -4.65 12.28 11.51
CA ARG A 32 -4.72 13.59 10.86
C ARG A 32 -4.22 14.70 11.79
N PRO A 33 -3.69 15.81 11.26
CA PRO A 33 -3.41 17.00 12.07
C PRO A 33 -4.71 17.56 12.68
N CYS A 34 -4.67 17.89 13.97
CA CYS A 34 -5.79 18.43 14.74
C CYS A 34 -5.32 19.60 15.63
N GLY A 35 -5.41 20.82 15.12
CA GLY A 35 -4.91 22.02 15.79
C GLY A 35 -3.41 22.25 15.56
N GLU A 36 -2.84 23.24 16.26
CA GLU A 36 -1.54 23.83 15.86
C GLU A 36 -0.33 22.90 15.95
N GLN A 37 -0.32 21.90 16.85
CA GLN A 37 0.82 20.98 17.04
C GLN A 37 0.41 19.58 17.52
N LYS A 38 -0.79 19.11 17.14
CA LYS A 38 -1.30 17.81 17.61
C LYS A 38 -1.80 16.97 16.45
N TYR A 39 -1.58 15.66 16.54
CA TYR A 39 -2.15 14.68 15.63
C TYR A 39 -3.25 13.91 16.36
N CYS A 40 -4.33 13.61 15.65
CA CYS A 40 -5.48 12.89 16.18
C CYS A 40 -5.79 11.69 15.32
N GLY A 41 -6.09 10.57 15.98
CA GLY A 41 -6.69 9.41 15.33
C GLY A 41 -8.20 9.59 15.12
N LYS A 42 -8.85 8.58 14.51
CA LYS A 42 -10.29 8.53 14.22
C LYS A 42 -11.19 8.82 15.43
N SER A 43 -10.78 8.41 16.63
CA SER A 43 -11.53 8.63 17.87
C SER A 43 -11.21 9.95 18.59
N GLY A 44 -10.40 10.84 17.97
CA GLY A 44 -9.92 12.07 18.62
C GLY A 44 -8.82 11.83 19.66
N ASN A 45 -8.34 10.59 19.80
CA ASN A 45 -7.21 10.26 20.65
C ASN A 45 -5.98 11.02 20.15
N ARG A 46 -5.24 11.62 21.09
CA ARG A 46 -3.97 12.28 20.79
C ARG A 46 -2.96 11.25 20.35
N VAL A 47 -2.30 11.54 19.25
CA VAL A 47 -1.25 10.74 18.62
C VAL A 47 0.02 11.56 18.64
N THR A 48 1.16 10.92 18.89
CA THR A 48 2.46 11.61 18.87
C THR A 48 2.88 11.95 17.43
N GLN A 49 3.84 12.86 17.28
CA GLN A 49 4.41 13.14 15.96
C GLN A 49 5.05 11.90 15.34
N GLU A 50 5.78 11.12 16.14
CA GLU A 50 6.44 9.88 15.70
C GLU A 50 5.44 8.85 15.17
N GLU A 51 4.30 8.68 15.85
CA GLU A 51 3.23 7.78 15.41
C GLU A 51 2.59 8.25 14.09
N TYR A 52 2.42 9.56 13.93
CA TYR A 52 1.93 10.14 12.68
C TYR A 52 2.92 9.92 11.52
N GLU A 53 4.21 10.16 11.75
CA GLU A 53 5.25 9.94 10.73
C GLU A 53 5.36 8.46 10.34
N ALA A 54 5.26 7.55 11.31
CA ALA A 54 5.21 6.12 11.07
C ALA A 54 3.98 5.72 10.23
N TYR A 55 2.80 6.25 10.58
CA TYR A 55 1.56 6.02 9.82
C TYR A 55 1.70 6.53 8.37
N ARG A 56 2.21 7.75 8.19
CA ARG A 56 2.39 8.35 6.85
C ARG A 56 3.40 7.60 6.00
N THR A 57 4.48 7.11 6.61
CA THR A 57 5.48 6.29 5.92
C THR A 57 4.87 4.97 5.45
N TRP A 58 4.14 4.29 6.34
CA TRP A 58 3.43 3.05 6.01
C TRP A 58 2.38 3.27 4.91
N GLU A 59 1.53 4.30 5.05
CA GLU A 59 0.46 4.62 4.10
C GLU A 59 1.02 4.91 2.70
N THR A 60 2.06 5.76 2.64
CA THR A 60 2.73 6.11 1.38
C THR A 60 3.35 4.88 0.72
N THR A 61 4.06 4.06 1.51
CA THR A 61 4.68 2.82 1.01
C THR A 61 3.63 1.85 0.47
N PHE A 62 2.54 1.65 1.22
CA PHE A 62 1.46 0.76 0.81
C PHE A 62 0.80 1.22 -0.50
N ILE A 63 0.51 2.52 -0.63
CA ILE A 63 -0.09 3.09 -1.84
C ILE A 63 0.84 2.92 -3.05
N LEU A 64 2.13 3.22 -2.90
CA LEU A 64 3.10 3.09 -3.99
C LEU A 64 3.24 1.64 -4.47
N VAL A 65 3.31 0.68 -3.54
CA VAL A 65 3.38 -0.75 -3.89
C VAL A 65 2.08 -1.22 -4.56
N ALA A 66 0.92 -0.80 -4.06
CA ALA A 66 -0.37 -1.15 -4.64
C ALA A 66 -0.54 -0.58 -6.07
N LEU A 67 -0.17 0.69 -6.28
CA LEU A 67 -0.19 1.32 -7.60
C LEU A 67 0.79 0.64 -8.55
N GLY A 68 2.02 0.37 -8.12
CA GLY A 68 3.01 -0.34 -8.92
C GLY A 68 2.49 -1.70 -9.38
N ALA A 69 1.92 -2.50 -8.47
CA ALA A 69 1.31 -3.79 -8.80
C ALA A 69 0.13 -3.64 -9.78
N PHE A 70 -0.72 -2.63 -9.61
CA PHE A 70 -1.84 -2.34 -10.49
C PHE A 70 -1.36 -1.96 -11.91
N PHE A 71 -0.40 -1.05 -12.03
CA PHE A 71 0.15 -0.64 -13.32
C PHE A 71 0.87 -1.80 -14.03
N SER A 72 1.63 -2.63 -13.32
CA SER A 72 2.23 -3.83 -13.92
C SER A 72 1.16 -4.75 -14.51
N LYS A 73 0.02 -4.95 -13.82
CA LYS A 73 -1.09 -5.74 -14.35
C LYS A 73 -1.79 -5.10 -15.54
N LEU A 74 -1.92 -3.77 -15.55
CA LEU A 74 -2.47 -3.05 -16.70
C LEU A 74 -1.56 -3.19 -17.93
N VAL A 75 -0.24 -3.05 -17.77
CA VAL A 75 0.73 -3.22 -18.85
C VAL A 75 0.71 -4.65 -19.37
N GLU A 76 0.73 -5.67 -18.49
CA GLU A 76 0.60 -7.08 -18.90
C GLU A 76 -0.67 -7.31 -19.74
N ARG A 77 -1.82 -6.74 -19.32
CA ARG A 77 -3.08 -6.86 -20.06
C ARG A 77 -3.08 -6.10 -21.38
N GLY A 78 -2.43 -4.94 -21.44
CA GLY A 78 -2.27 -4.16 -22.67
C GLY A 78 -1.41 -4.89 -23.69
N VAL A 79 -0.23 -5.36 -23.28
CA VAL A 79 0.68 -6.17 -24.11
C VAL A 79 -0.02 -7.43 -24.65
N MET A 80 -0.77 -8.14 -23.80
CA MET A 80 -1.52 -9.33 -24.23
C MET A 80 -2.63 -9.01 -25.23
N ARG A 81 -3.20 -7.80 -25.20
CA ARG A 81 -4.23 -7.39 -26.16
C ARG A 81 -3.64 -7.16 -27.55
N ASP A 82 -2.46 -6.55 -27.64
CA ASP A 82 -1.81 -6.28 -28.92
C ASP A 82 -1.31 -7.57 -29.60
N SER A 83 -0.85 -8.56 -28.84
CA SER A 83 -0.47 -9.88 -29.40
C SER A 83 -1.65 -10.73 -29.87
N ALA A 84 -2.89 -10.37 -29.51
CA ALA A 84 -4.09 -11.14 -29.84
C ALA A 84 -4.85 -10.60 -31.06
N ARG A 85 -4.35 -9.55 -31.73
CA ARG A 85 -4.89 -9.09 -33.02
C ARG A 85 -4.18 -9.85 -34.14
N PRO A 86 -4.83 -10.82 -34.82
CA PRO A 86 -4.29 -11.37 -36.05
C PRO A 86 -4.38 -10.29 -37.14
N ASP A 87 -3.31 -10.14 -37.91
CA ASP A 87 -3.26 -9.29 -39.11
C ASP A 87 -4.26 -9.77 -40.18
#